data_AF-A0A354B3Q1-F1
#
_entry.id   AF-A0A354B3Q1-F1
#
_cell.length_a   1.000
_cell.length_b   1.000
_cell.length_c   1.000
_cell.angle_alpha   90.00
_cell.angle_beta   90.00
_cell.angle_gamma   90.00
#
_symmetry.space_group_name_H-M   'P 1'
#
loop_
_entity.id
_entity.type
_entity.pdbx_description
1 polymer ?
#
loop_
_entity_poly.entity_id
_entity_poly.type
_entity_poly.pdbx_seq_one_letter_code
_entity_poly.pdbx_strand_id
1 'polypeptide(L)' 'MFDAFTKVVAQADARGEFLNAGQIDALAAMVADSNKRMDAVNRITSNASK' A
#
# COMPACT_ATOMS: atom_id res chain seq x y z
N MET A 1 -1.63 2.53 -12.28
CA MET A 1 -0.99 2.06 -11.04
C MET A 1 -2.02 1.19 -10.32
N PHE A 2 -1.77 -0.12 -10.15
CA PHE A 2 -2.68 -1.04 -9.47
C PHE A 2 -1.99 -1.52 -8.19
N ASP A 3 -2.33 -0.87 -7.09
CA ASP A 3 -1.79 -1.10 -5.75
C ASP A 3 -2.93 -1.46 -4.77
N ALA A 4 -2.57 -1.70 -3.52
CA ALA A 4 -3.54 -2.09 -2.50
C ALA A 4 -4.59 -1.00 -2.22
N PHE A 5 -4.22 0.29 -2.32
CA PHE A 5 -5.15 1.41 -2.08
C PHE A 5 -6.18 1.50 -3.20
N THR A 6 -5.71 1.56 -4.44
CA THR A 6 -6.56 1.62 -5.64
C THR A 6 -7.51 0.42 -5.72
N LYS A 7 -7.06 -0.78 -5.30
CA LYS A 7 -7.92 -1.97 -5.23
C LYS A 7 -9.05 -1.84 -4.21
N VAL A 8 -8.76 -1.40 -2.98
CA VAL A 8 -9.78 -1.27 -1.92
C VAL A 8 -10.77 -0.17 -2.26
N VAL A 9 -10.30 0.96 -2.80
CA VAL A 9 -11.15 2.08 -3.25
C VAL A 9 -12.06 1.63 -4.39
N ALA A 10 -11.53 0.95 -5.41
CA ALA A 10 -12.35 0.46 -6.52
C ALA A 10 -13.41 -0.57 -6.08
N GLN A 11 -13.10 -1.39 -5.07
CA GLN A 11 -14.07 -2.33 -4.49
C GLN A 11 -15.21 -1.65 -3.73
N ALA A 12 -14.90 -0.59 -2.98
CA ALA A 12 -15.88 0.20 -2.24
C ALA A 12 -16.78 0.99 -3.20
N ASP A 13 -16.18 1.63 -4.21
CA ASP A 13 -16.88 2.38 -5.25
C ASP A 13 -17.84 1.50 -6.06
N ALA A 14 -17.40 0.29 -6.45
CA ALA A 14 -18.24 -0.68 -7.16
C ALA A 14 -19.47 -1.14 -6.36
N ARG A 15 -19.47 -0.97 -5.04
CA ARG A 15 -20.60 -1.30 -4.14
C ARG A 15 -21.42 -0.08 -3.74
N GLY A 16 -20.93 1.13 -4.04
CA GLY A 16 -21.55 2.38 -3.57
C GLY A 16 -21.45 2.56 -2.05
N GLU A 17 -20.46 1.94 -1.41
CA GLU A 17 -20.29 1.93 0.04
C GLU A 17 -19.02 2.68 0.45
N PHE A 18 -19.01 3.24 1.65
CA PHE A 18 -17.78 3.73 2.26
C PHE A 18 -16.90 2.59 2.75
N LEU A 19 -15.60 2.85 2.89
CA LEU A 19 -14.69 1.92 3.53
C LEU A 19 -15.09 1.72 4.99
N ASN A 20 -15.10 0.47 5.44
CA ASN A 20 -15.31 0.14 6.84
C ASN A 20 -13.99 0.23 7.64
N ALA A 21 -14.11 0.22 8.97
CA ALA A 21 -12.96 0.34 9.88
C ALA A 21 -11.87 -0.72 9.61
N GLY A 22 -12.25 -1.98 9.38
CA GLY A 22 -11.29 -3.06 9.13
C GLY A 22 -10.49 -2.87 7.83
N GLN A 23 -11.10 -2.27 6.81
CA GLN A 23 -10.39 -1.91 5.56
C GLN A 23 -9.39 -0.77 5.80
N ILE A 24 -9.75 0.22 6.60
CA ILE A 24 -8.87 1.33 6.97
C ILE A 24 -7.69 0.83 7.81
N ASP A 25 -7.95 -0.04 8.80
CA ASP A 25 -6.92 -0.64 9.65
C ASP A 25 -5.92 -1.47 8.82
N ALA A 26 -6.40 -2.22 7.83
CA ALA A 26 -5.54 -2.99 6.93
C ALA A 26 -4.62 -2.09 6.08
N LEU A 27 -5.14 -0.97 5.58
CA LEU A 27 -4.33 0.01 4.85
C LEU A 27 -3.31 0.70 5.77
N ALA A 28 -3.70 1.03 7.00
CA ALA A 28 -2.79 1.60 8.00
C ALA A 28 -1.66 0.63 8.37
N ALA A 29 -1.95 -0.66 8.54
CA ALA A 29 -0.93 -1.69 8.77
C ALA A 29 0.06 -1.79 7.60
N MET A 30 -0.41 -1.68 6.36
CA MET A 30 0.46 -1.65 5.19
C MET A 30 1.41 -0.45 5.19
N VAL A 31 0.93 0.73 5.61
CA VAL A 31 1.79 1.93 5.77
C VAL A 31 2.83 1.70 6.85
N ALA A 32 2.45 1.14 8.00
CA ALA A 32 3.39 0.83 9.08
C ALA A 32 4.51 -0.14 8.63
N ASP A 33 4.18 -1.15 7.82
CA ASP A 33 5.15 -2.07 7.24
C ASP A 33 5.99 -1.49 6.09
N SER A 34 5.61 -0.33 5.55
CA SER A 34 6.29 0.28 4.39
C SER A 34 7.70 0.77 4.71
N ASN A 35 8.00 1.10 5.97
CA ASN A 35 9.35 1.46 6.40
C ASN A 35 10.38 0.36 6.10
N LYS A 36 10.02 -0.92 6.27
CA LYS A 36 10.89 -2.06 5.94
C LYS A 36 11.19 -2.14 4.43
N ARG A 37 10.23 -1.74 3.60
CA ARG A 37 10.36 -1.77 2.14
C ARG A 37 11.24 -0.63 1.63
N MET A 38 11.20 0.53 2.28
CA MET A 38 12.10 1.65 1.97
C MET A 38 13.57 1.27 2.15
N ASP A 39 13.92 0.56 3.22
CA ASP A 39 15.30 0.10 3.45
C ASP A 39 15.78 -0.85 2.35
N ALA A 40 14.91 -1.76 1.90
CA ALA A 40 15.20 -2.67 0.80
C ALA A 40 15.41 -1.90 -0.52
N VAL A 41 14.55 -0.92 -0.83
CA VAL A 41 14.70 -0.06 -2.02
C VAL A 41 16.00 0.74 -1.95
N ASN A 42 16.33 1.33 -0.80
CA ASN A 42 17.56 2.08 -0.61
C ASN A 42 18.80 1.20 -0.85
N ARG A 43 18.80 -0.05 -0.37
CA ARG A 43 19.88 -1.01 -0.66
C ARG A 43 19.97 -1.35 -2.15
N ILE A 44 18.84 -1.55 -2.84
CA ILE A 44 18.82 -1.87 -4.27
C ILE A 44 19.35 -0.67 -5.07
N THR A 45 18.78 0.52 -4.87
CA THR A 45 19.14 1.73 -5.62
C THR A 45 20.59 2.14 -5.40
N SER A 46 21.11 2.05 -4.16
CA SER A 46 22.51 2.36 -3.86
C SER A 46 23.52 1.42 -4.53
N ASN A 47 23.11 0.21 -4.92
CA ASN A 47 23.94 -0.77 -5.62
C ASN A 47 23.56 -0.96 -7.10
N ALA A 48 22.59 -0.20 -7.62
CA ALA A 48 22.06 -0.35 -8.97
C ALA A 48 23.02 0.20 -10.04
N SER A 49 24.04 0.96 -9.66
CA SER A 49 25.07 1.46 -10.58
C SER A 49 26.25 0.50 -10.69
N LYS A 50 26.12 -0.47 -11.59
CA LYS A 50 27.21 -1.12 -12.33
C LYS A 50 26.76 -1.39 -13.77
#